data_AF-A0A9E3KD42-F1
#
_entry.id   AF-A0A9E3KD42-F1
#
_cell.length_a   1.000
_cell.length_b   1.000
_cell.length_c   1.000
_cell.angle_alpha   90.00
_cell.angle_beta   90.00
_cell.angle_gamma   90.00
#
_symmetry.space_group_name_H-M   'P 1'
#
loop_
_entity.id
_entity.type
_entity.pdbx_description
1 polymer ?
#
loop_
_entity_poly.entity_id
_entity_poly.type
_entity_poly.pdbx_seq_one_letter_code
_entity_poly.pdbx_strand_id
1 'polypeptide(L)'
;MLRSRLIATQRSTGAKPPKRAASQWHPTTATKSVGRFDGVGAAKAPTPPLLFAFAGVSIVPLGRELASHLPFLRRYARALTGSQQEGDRFVRDALQAIVDAPGSFPRDVDPRLALYGVLIDRWEAAGATEARFGRITPRTRQALLLTAMEGFTPEDAGYLMRCDRSEVEALADEALAEIERQARTDVLIIEDEPIIAMDIESIVRDLGHGISGIAVTHAEAVASARMHRPGLVLADVHLADDSSGVDAVQEILADFSVPVIFITAFPQRLLTGERPEPAFLITKPFQRSTIRTAISQALFFHQAALPA
;
A
#
# COMPACT_ATOMS: atom_id res chain seq x y z
N MET A 1 -47.63 45.94 15.17
CA MET A 1 -46.83 47.14 15.43
C MET A 1 -45.42 46.91 14.88
N LEU A 2 -45.02 47.79 13.95
CA LEU A 2 -43.67 48.27 13.55
C LEU A 2 -42.53 47.25 13.29
N ARG A 3 -42.01 47.14 12.04
CA ARG A 3 -40.99 48.01 11.35
C ARG A 3 -39.58 47.80 11.94
N SER A 4 -38.44 47.73 11.24
CA SER A 4 -38.02 47.84 9.83
C SER A 4 -36.50 47.59 9.77
N ARG A 5 -36.01 47.06 8.64
CA ARG A 5 -34.74 47.34 7.90
C ARG A 5 -33.45 47.74 8.64
N LEU A 6 -32.32 47.12 8.25
CA LEU A 6 -31.22 47.87 7.63
C LEU A 6 -30.37 47.01 6.68
N ILE A 7 -30.02 47.63 5.55
CA ILE A 7 -29.14 47.20 4.46
C ILE A 7 -27.77 47.86 4.71
N ALA A 8 -26.66 47.15 4.45
CA ALA A 8 -25.40 47.81 4.12
C ALA A 8 -24.55 46.93 3.18
N THR A 9 -24.44 47.43 1.96
CA THR A 9 -23.57 47.04 0.85
C THR A 9 -22.14 47.53 1.11
N GLN A 10 -21.10 46.72 0.86
CA GLN A 10 -19.81 47.23 0.37
C GLN A 10 -19.12 46.24 -0.58
N ARG A 11 -18.57 46.83 -1.64
CA ARG A 11 -17.92 46.24 -2.80
C ARG A 11 -16.41 46.07 -2.58
N SER A 12 -15.88 44.99 -3.16
CA SER A 12 -14.65 44.89 -3.98
C SER A 12 -13.42 45.72 -3.58
N THR A 13 -12.34 45.03 -3.19
CA THR A 13 -11.00 45.26 -3.79
C THR A 13 -10.34 43.91 -4.06
N GLY A 14 -9.89 43.73 -5.30
CA GLY A 14 -9.20 42.54 -5.76
C GLY A 14 -7.72 42.55 -5.37
N ALA A 15 -7.20 41.40 -4.96
CA ALA A 15 -5.78 41.12 -4.89
C ALA A 15 -5.51 39.78 -5.59
N LYS A 16 -4.74 39.86 -6.67
CA LYS A 16 -4.34 38.78 -7.57
C LYS A 16 -3.18 37.99 -6.93
N PRO A 17 -3.19 36.64 -6.90
CA PRO A 17 -2.08 35.88 -6.34
C PRO A 17 -0.87 35.86 -7.29
N PRO A 18 0.37 35.74 -6.78
CA PRO A 18 1.57 35.78 -7.59
C PRO A 18 1.77 34.46 -8.36
N LYS A 19 2.05 34.60 -9.65
CA LYS A 19 2.50 33.52 -10.54
C LYS A 19 3.87 33.01 -10.08
N ARG A 20 4.01 31.70 -9.84
CA ARG A 20 5.33 31.03 -9.79
C ARG A 20 5.48 30.11 -10.99
N ALA A 21 6.68 30.20 -11.57
CA ALA A 21 7.05 29.76 -12.90
C ALA A 21 7.12 28.24 -13.03
N ALA A 22 6.58 27.74 -14.16
CA ALA A 22 6.88 26.43 -14.68
C ALA A 22 8.35 26.38 -15.14
N SER A 23 9.16 25.51 -14.54
CA SER A 23 10.51 25.22 -15.04
C SER A 23 10.42 24.20 -16.18
N GLN A 24 10.69 24.67 -17.40
CA GLN A 24 10.85 23.86 -18.58
C GLN A 24 12.09 22.97 -18.46
N TRP A 25 11.91 21.67 -18.69
CA TRP A 25 12.99 20.69 -18.80
C TRP A 25 13.46 20.66 -20.26
N HIS A 26 14.74 20.96 -20.51
CA HIS A 26 15.40 20.77 -21.81
C HIS A 26 16.58 19.79 -21.64
N PRO A 27 16.67 18.70 -22.43
CA PRO A 27 17.85 17.85 -22.44
C PRO A 27 18.91 18.43 -23.38
N THR A 28 20.09 18.75 -22.85
CA THR A 28 21.24 19.19 -23.67
C THR A 28 22.01 17.97 -24.19
N THR A 29 21.95 17.77 -25.49
CA THR A 29 22.89 16.92 -26.25
C THR A 29 24.17 17.70 -26.50
N ALA A 30 25.32 17.16 -26.07
CA ALA A 30 26.63 17.68 -26.44
C ALA A 30 27.42 16.58 -27.16
N THR A 31 27.58 16.77 -28.47
CA THR A 31 28.38 15.95 -29.37
C THR A 31 29.69 16.67 -29.71
N LYS A 32 30.78 15.88 -29.72
CA LYS A 32 32.06 16.04 -30.44
C LYS A 32 33.02 17.16 -30.04
N SER A 33 34.25 16.74 -29.73
CA SER A 33 35.42 17.24 -30.45
C SER A 33 36.53 16.18 -30.51
N VAL A 34 36.92 15.86 -31.74
CA VAL A 34 38.02 14.98 -32.13
C VAL A 34 39.34 15.72 -31.93
N GLY A 35 40.27 15.10 -31.21
CA GLY A 35 41.67 15.53 -31.09
C GLY A 35 42.59 14.40 -31.51
N ARG A 36 43.30 14.60 -32.62
CA ARG A 36 44.27 13.71 -33.25
C ARG A 36 45.63 13.87 -32.55
N PHE A 37 46.26 12.77 -32.13
CA PHE A 37 47.69 12.74 -31.80
C PHE A 37 48.28 11.39 -32.20
N ASP A 38 49.26 11.44 -33.10
CA ASP A 38 50.11 10.34 -33.53
C ASP A 38 51.21 10.09 -32.49
N GLY A 39 51.59 8.83 -32.26
CA GLY A 39 52.74 8.51 -31.40
C GLY A 39 52.89 7.03 -31.05
N VAL A 40 53.77 6.36 -31.76
CA VAL A 40 54.13 4.93 -31.69
C VAL A 40 54.73 4.55 -30.33
N GLY A 41 54.27 3.43 -29.75
CA GLY A 41 54.90 2.78 -28.59
C GLY A 41 54.25 1.43 -28.28
N ALA A 42 54.87 0.35 -28.74
CA ALA A 42 54.44 -1.02 -28.45
C ALA A 42 54.55 -1.33 -26.95
N ALA A 43 53.42 -1.34 -26.24
CA ALA A 43 53.31 -1.74 -24.85
C ALA A 43 52.60 -3.10 -24.74
N LYS A 44 53.32 -4.03 -24.12
CA LYS A 44 52.99 -5.42 -23.79
C LYS A 44 51.62 -5.51 -23.10
N ALA A 45 50.72 -6.34 -23.63
CA ALA A 45 49.41 -6.60 -23.03
C ALA A 45 49.55 -7.12 -21.58
N PRO A 46 48.80 -6.60 -20.60
CA PRO A 46 48.79 -7.17 -19.26
C PRO A 46 48.06 -8.52 -19.30
N THR A 47 48.73 -9.55 -18.79
CA THR A 47 48.15 -10.86 -18.48
C THR A 47 46.92 -10.65 -17.58
N PRO A 48 45.74 -11.20 -17.90
CA PRO A 48 44.59 -11.10 -17.01
C PRO A 48 44.90 -11.84 -15.70
N PRO A 49 44.47 -11.34 -14.54
CA PRO A 49 44.62 -12.07 -13.30
C PRO A 49 43.83 -13.38 -13.40
N LEU A 50 44.45 -14.46 -12.93
CA LEU A 50 43.86 -15.80 -12.85
C LEU A 50 42.50 -15.72 -12.15
N LEU A 51 41.42 -15.81 -12.93
CA LEU A 51 40.08 -16.04 -12.42
C LEU A 51 40.07 -17.49 -11.91
N PHE A 52 40.25 -17.67 -10.60
CA PHE A 52 39.90 -18.92 -9.96
C PHE A 52 38.38 -19.09 -10.09
N ALA A 53 37.97 -19.91 -11.05
CA ALA A 53 36.61 -20.38 -11.18
C ALA A 53 36.28 -21.29 -9.98
N PHE A 54 35.76 -20.71 -8.91
CA PHE A 54 35.00 -21.47 -7.93
C PHE A 54 33.61 -21.74 -8.48
N ALA A 55 33.24 -23.01 -8.49
CA ALA A 55 31.94 -23.48 -8.92
C ALA A 55 30.80 -22.80 -8.12
N GLY A 56 29.93 -22.08 -8.83
CA GLY A 56 28.49 -22.31 -8.75
C GLY A 56 27.73 -22.03 -7.45
N VAL A 57 28.10 -21.04 -6.64
CA VAL A 57 27.16 -20.46 -5.66
C VAL A 57 27.21 -18.93 -5.79
N SER A 58 26.20 -18.35 -6.44
CA SER A 58 25.94 -16.92 -6.31
C SER A 58 25.52 -16.65 -4.87
N ILE A 59 26.45 -16.23 -4.02
CA ILE A 59 26.11 -15.71 -2.69
C ILE A 59 25.49 -14.34 -2.92
N VAL A 60 24.17 -14.30 -3.14
CA VAL A 60 23.43 -13.06 -3.09
C VAL A 60 23.56 -12.54 -1.65
N PRO A 61 24.04 -11.31 -1.42
CA PRO A 61 24.08 -10.75 -0.08
C PRO A 61 22.66 -10.75 0.48
N LEU A 62 22.48 -11.24 1.72
CA LEU A 62 21.17 -11.36 2.38
C LEU A 62 20.34 -10.07 2.25
N GLY A 63 20.98 -8.90 2.39
CA GLY A 63 20.30 -7.62 2.21
C GLY A 63 19.67 -7.41 0.83
N ARG A 64 20.29 -7.92 -0.25
CA ARG A 64 19.75 -7.84 -1.61
C ARG A 64 18.60 -8.82 -1.83
N GLU A 65 18.66 -9.99 -1.19
CA GLU A 65 17.62 -11.00 -1.22
C GLU A 65 16.35 -10.53 -0.48
N LEU A 66 16.50 -9.92 0.70
CA LEU A 66 15.38 -9.40 1.48
C LEU A 66 14.76 -8.14 0.85
N ALA A 67 15.54 -7.32 0.16
CA ALA A 67 15.09 -6.03 -0.38
C ALA A 67 13.86 -6.14 -1.30
N SER A 68 13.76 -7.21 -2.09
CA SER A 68 12.61 -7.45 -2.99
C SER A 68 11.31 -7.75 -2.24
N HIS A 69 11.41 -8.20 -0.99
CA HIS A 69 10.26 -8.59 -0.16
C HIS A 69 9.78 -7.46 0.76
N LEU A 70 10.62 -6.44 1.02
CA LEU A 70 10.29 -5.34 1.95
C LEU A 70 9.01 -4.56 1.59
N PRO A 71 8.71 -4.24 0.32
CA PRO A 71 7.45 -3.57 0.00
C PRO A 71 6.24 -4.35 0.50
N PHE A 72 6.17 -5.65 0.20
CA PHE A 72 5.06 -6.51 0.59
C PHE A 72 5.01 -6.73 2.10
N LEU A 73 6.16 -6.87 2.76
CA LEU A 73 6.23 -6.93 4.22
C LEU A 73 5.63 -5.67 4.87
N ARG A 74 5.89 -4.48 4.32
CA ARG A 74 5.25 -3.23 4.76
C ARG A 74 3.74 -3.27 4.52
N ARG A 75 3.28 -3.71 3.35
CA ARG A 75 1.84 -3.87 3.07
C ARG A 75 1.16 -4.73 4.14
N TYR A 76 1.73 -5.89 4.44
CA TYR A 76 1.24 -6.78 5.50
C TYR A 76 1.22 -6.08 6.87
N ALA A 77 2.33 -5.48 7.29
CA ALA A 77 2.43 -4.82 8.59
C ALA A 77 1.45 -3.64 8.75
N ARG A 78 1.25 -2.86 7.68
CA ARG A 78 0.30 -1.74 7.66
C ARG A 78 -1.15 -2.22 7.72
N ALA A 79 -1.49 -3.29 7.00
CA ALA A 79 -2.82 -3.89 7.08
C ALA A 79 -3.08 -4.54 8.45
N LEU A 80 -2.05 -5.13 9.06
CA LEU A 80 -2.15 -5.73 10.40
C LEU A 80 -2.37 -4.67 11.48
N THR A 81 -1.71 -3.51 11.36
CA THR A 81 -1.76 -2.40 12.33
C THR A 81 -2.84 -1.36 12.04
N GLY A 82 -3.34 -1.30 10.81
CA GLY A 82 -4.22 -0.24 10.31
C GLY A 82 -3.52 1.11 10.12
N SER A 83 -2.19 1.18 10.23
CA SER A 83 -1.42 2.42 10.24
C SER A 83 -0.11 2.27 9.47
N GLN A 84 0.18 3.26 8.63
CA GLN A 84 1.48 3.37 7.96
C GLN A 84 2.61 3.43 8.99
N GLN A 85 2.49 4.33 9.97
CA GLN A 85 3.55 4.62 10.94
C GLN A 85 3.85 3.41 11.82
N GLU A 86 2.82 2.72 12.32
CA GLU A 86 3.01 1.55 13.17
C GLU A 86 3.52 0.35 12.36
N GLY A 87 2.95 0.08 11.19
CA GLY A 87 3.41 -0.98 10.29
C GLY A 87 4.88 -0.82 9.90
N ASP A 88 5.28 0.38 9.47
CA ASP A 88 6.66 0.65 9.06
C ASP A 88 7.65 0.63 10.25
N ARG A 89 7.17 0.90 11.48
CA ARG A 89 7.96 0.69 12.70
C ARG A 89 8.25 -0.79 12.93
N PHE A 90 7.25 -1.67 12.86
CA PHE A 90 7.46 -3.11 13.02
C PHE A 90 8.40 -3.70 11.97
N VAL A 91 8.31 -3.23 10.72
CA VAL A 91 9.25 -3.64 9.66
C VAL A 91 10.68 -3.24 10.03
N ARG A 92 10.91 -2.01 10.51
CA ARG A 92 12.25 -1.58 10.94
C ARG A 92 12.75 -2.40 12.13
N ASP A 93 11.90 -2.69 13.10
CA ASP A 93 12.27 -3.50 14.27
C ASP A 93 12.66 -4.93 13.88
N ALA A 94 11.94 -5.52 12.91
CA ALA A 94 12.27 -6.83 12.35
C ALA A 94 13.62 -6.82 11.62
N LEU A 95 13.88 -5.80 10.79
CA LEU A 95 15.16 -5.66 10.11
C LEU A 95 16.32 -5.42 11.09
N GLN A 96 16.10 -4.63 12.13
CA GLN A 96 17.10 -4.40 13.17
C GLN A 96 17.44 -5.71 13.88
N ALA A 97 16.44 -6.55 14.21
CA ALA A 97 16.69 -7.86 14.81
C ALA A 97 17.54 -8.78 13.92
N ILE A 98 17.34 -8.75 12.59
CA ILE A 98 18.15 -9.50 11.63
C ILE A 98 19.60 -8.98 11.59
N VAL A 99 19.79 -7.65 11.67
CA VAL A 99 21.11 -7.03 11.70
C VAL A 99 21.85 -7.33 13.01
N ASP A 100 21.14 -7.30 14.14
CA ASP A 100 21.70 -7.54 15.47
C ASP A 100 22.12 -9.01 15.65
N ALA A 101 21.40 -9.94 15.02
CA ALA A 101 21.65 -11.38 15.14
C ALA A 101 21.51 -12.12 13.77
N PRO A 102 22.43 -11.89 12.81
CA PRO A 102 22.30 -12.45 11.46
C PRO A 102 22.45 -13.97 11.41
N GLY A 103 23.07 -14.58 12.43
CA GLY A 103 23.18 -16.03 12.57
C GLY A 103 21.88 -16.71 13.03
N SER A 104 20.92 -15.95 13.57
CA SER A 104 19.61 -16.44 14.00
C SER A 104 18.56 -16.38 12.89
N PHE A 105 18.86 -15.73 11.75
CA PHE A 105 17.95 -15.68 10.62
C PHE A 105 17.83 -17.06 9.94
N PRO A 106 16.63 -17.64 9.82
CA PRO A 106 16.43 -18.93 9.16
C PRO A 106 16.92 -18.90 7.70
N ARG A 107 17.69 -19.92 7.30
CA ARG A 107 18.25 -20.07 5.94
C ARG A 107 17.86 -21.39 5.27
N ASP A 108 17.16 -22.24 6.01
CA ASP A 108 16.63 -23.54 5.60
C ASP A 108 15.23 -23.44 4.96
N VAL A 109 14.61 -22.26 5.04
CA VAL A 109 13.31 -21.94 4.44
C VAL A 109 13.42 -20.81 3.43
N ASP A 110 12.36 -20.58 2.67
CA ASP A 110 12.26 -19.45 1.75
C ASP A 110 12.54 -18.11 2.47
N PRO A 111 13.38 -17.22 1.92
CA PRO A 111 13.75 -15.95 2.54
C PRO A 111 12.56 -15.03 2.84
N ARG A 112 11.51 -15.06 2.01
CA ARG A 112 10.28 -14.32 2.24
C ARG A 112 9.58 -14.88 3.47
N LEU A 113 9.48 -16.20 3.59
CA LEU A 113 8.86 -16.86 4.73
C LEU A 113 9.62 -16.53 6.02
N ALA A 114 10.95 -16.65 6.01
CA ALA A 114 11.80 -16.30 7.15
C ALA A 114 11.62 -14.84 7.59
N LEU A 115 11.59 -13.91 6.63
CA LEU A 115 11.40 -12.48 6.90
C LEU A 115 10.06 -12.17 7.56
N TYR A 116 8.98 -12.80 7.10
CA TYR A 116 7.65 -12.67 7.69
C TYR A 116 7.61 -13.24 9.12
N GLY A 117 8.27 -14.37 9.35
CA GLY A 117 8.37 -14.98 10.67
C GLY A 117 9.00 -14.03 11.69
N VAL A 118 10.11 -13.38 11.34
CA VAL A 118 10.76 -12.38 12.21
C VAL A 118 9.81 -11.23 12.55
N LEU A 119 9.03 -10.72 11.59
CA LEU A 119 8.07 -9.64 11.86
C LEU A 119 6.94 -10.10 12.80
N ILE A 120 6.40 -11.30 12.59
CA ILE A 120 5.34 -11.86 13.43
C ILE A 120 5.84 -12.07 14.86
N ASP A 121 7.05 -12.57 15.04
CA ASP A 121 7.68 -12.73 16.36
C ASP A 121 7.79 -11.38 17.09
N ARG A 122 8.18 -10.32 16.37
CA ARG A 122 8.26 -8.96 16.94
C ARG A 122 6.87 -8.40 17.28
N TRP A 123 5.89 -8.67 16.44
CA TRP A 123 4.50 -8.27 16.68
C TRP A 123 3.91 -8.94 17.93
N GLU A 124 4.09 -10.26 18.06
CA GLU A 124 3.65 -11.03 19.23
C GLU A 124 4.40 -10.62 20.51
N ALA A 125 5.71 -10.44 20.42
CA ALA A 125 6.55 -10.03 21.57
C ALA A 125 6.23 -8.60 22.05
N ALA A 126 5.76 -7.71 21.18
CA ALA A 126 5.30 -6.38 21.57
C ALA A 126 4.03 -6.43 22.42
N GLY A 127 3.45 -7.62 22.63
CA GLY A 127 2.24 -7.82 23.42
C GLY A 127 1.10 -6.99 22.88
N ALA A 128 1.04 -6.79 21.55
CA ALA A 128 0.07 -5.98 20.83
C ALA A 128 -1.33 -6.38 21.31
N THR A 129 -1.78 -5.63 22.31
CA THR A 129 -2.80 -6.08 23.24
C THR A 129 -4.13 -6.02 22.53
N GLU A 130 -5.00 -6.98 22.81
CA GLU A 130 -6.38 -7.13 22.34
C GLU A 130 -7.20 -5.82 22.33
N ALA A 131 -6.78 -4.80 23.08
CA ALA A 131 -7.47 -3.52 23.31
C ALA A 131 -7.63 -2.58 22.10
N ARG A 132 -6.96 -2.80 20.95
CA ARG A 132 -7.14 -1.96 19.75
C ARG A 132 -7.93 -2.62 18.63
N PHE A 133 -8.20 -3.91 18.77
CA PHE A 133 -8.85 -4.71 17.74
C PHE A 133 -10.26 -5.00 18.25
N GLY A 134 -11.29 -4.45 17.59
CA GLY A 134 -12.70 -4.78 17.83
C GLY A 134 -13.04 -6.28 17.68
N ARG A 135 -14.13 -6.63 16.99
CA ARG A 135 -14.68 -8.01 17.01
C ARG A 135 -13.84 -9.11 16.35
N ILE A 136 -12.82 -8.78 15.56
CA ILE A 136 -11.94 -9.77 14.89
C ILE A 136 -10.72 -10.02 15.78
N THR A 137 -10.51 -11.26 16.20
CA THR A 137 -9.32 -11.63 16.99
C THR A 137 -8.02 -11.39 16.21
N PRO A 138 -6.90 -11.06 16.89
CA PRO A 138 -5.63 -10.86 16.21
C PRO A 138 -5.19 -12.05 15.35
N ARG A 139 -5.51 -13.29 15.75
CA ARG A 139 -5.14 -14.51 15.00
C ARG A 139 -5.96 -14.72 13.72
N THR A 140 -7.29 -14.53 13.75
CA THR A 140 -8.13 -14.68 12.54
C THR A 140 -7.72 -13.68 11.47
N ARG A 141 -7.39 -12.46 11.88
CA ARG A 141 -6.83 -11.43 11.00
C ARG A 141 -5.50 -11.85 10.37
N GLN A 142 -4.56 -12.37 11.16
CA GLN A 142 -3.27 -12.82 10.63
C GLN A 142 -3.44 -13.90 9.56
N ALA A 143 -4.26 -14.92 9.82
CA ALA A 143 -4.55 -15.98 8.86
C ALA A 143 -5.08 -15.41 7.54
N LEU A 144 -6.05 -14.49 7.63
CA LEU A 144 -6.64 -13.87 6.45
C LEU A 144 -5.63 -13.02 5.67
N LEU A 145 -4.83 -12.21 6.35
CA LEU A 145 -3.85 -11.33 5.69
C LEU A 145 -2.73 -12.12 5.03
N LEU A 146 -2.22 -13.16 5.70
CA LEU A 146 -1.15 -14.01 5.15
C LEU A 146 -1.63 -14.76 3.90
N THR A 147 -2.86 -15.29 3.92
CA THR A 147 -3.41 -16.07 2.80
C THR A 147 -3.97 -15.18 1.70
N ALA A 148 -4.99 -14.37 1.98
CA ALA A 148 -5.77 -13.67 0.95
C ALA A 148 -5.08 -12.42 0.39
N MET A 149 -4.17 -11.78 1.14
CA MET A 149 -3.49 -10.56 0.72
C MET A 149 -2.03 -10.81 0.34
N GLU A 150 -1.31 -11.59 1.15
CA GLU A 150 0.09 -11.94 0.85
C GLU A 150 0.22 -13.20 -0.02
N GLY A 151 -0.83 -14.00 -0.18
CA GLY A 151 -0.80 -15.15 -1.08
C GLY A 151 0.09 -16.30 -0.59
N PHE A 152 0.34 -16.39 0.71
CA PHE A 152 0.93 -17.60 1.29
C PHE A 152 -0.05 -18.76 1.21
N THR A 153 0.48 -19.96 1.03
CA THR A 153 -0.32 -21.18 1.16
C THR A 153 -0.78 -21.35 2.61
N PRO A 154 -1.88 -22.07 2.87
CA PRO A 154 -2.28 -22.42 4.24
C PRO A 154 -1.16 -23.13 5.03
N GLU A 155 -0.32 -23.93 4.36
CA GLU A 155 0.84 -24.57 4.96
C GLU A 155 1.91 -23.56 5.41
N ASP A 156 2.28 -22.62 4.52
CA ASP A 156 3.26 -21.58 4.83
C ASP A 156 2.75 -20.63 5.92
N ALA A 157 1.47 -20.26 5.84
CA ALA A 157 0.82 -19.46 6.88
C ALA A 157 0.76 -20.23 8.21
N GLY A 158 0.55 -21.55 8.19
CA GLY A 158 0.58 -22.41 9.38
C GLY A 158 1.97 -22.45 10.02
N TYR A 159 3.03 -22.53 9.20
CA TYR A 159 4.40 -22.39 9.66
C TYR A 159 4.63 -21.06 10.38
N LEU A 160 4.20 -19.94 9.77
CA LEU A 160 4.33 -18.60 10.36
C LEU A 160 3.53 -18.43 11.66
N MET A 161 2.32 -18.99 11.71
CA MET A 161 1.39 -18.87 12.84
C MET A 161 1.56 -19.96 13.90
N ARG A 162 2.49 -20.90 13.70
CA ARG A 162 2.74 -22.06 14.57
C ARG A 162 1.48 -22.90 14.81
N CYS A 163 0.72 -23.14 13.75
CA CYS A 163 -0.47 -23.98 13.77
C CYS A 163 -0.54 -24.86 12.52
N ASP A 164 -1.46 -25.82 12.50
CA ASP A 164 -1.66 -26.64 11.31
C ASP A 164 -2.48 -25.91 10.24
N ARG A 165 -2.44 -26.46 9.02
CA ARG A 165 -3.17 -25.94 7.86
C ARG A 165 -4.68 -25.80 8.12
N SER A 166 -5.30 -26.78 8.77
CA SER A 166 -6.75 -26.77 8.98
C SER A 166 -7.17 -25.67 9.96
N GLU A 167 -6.31 -25.37 10.95
CA GLU A 167 -6.50 -24.24 11.84
C GLU A 167 -6.39 -22.90 11.09
N VAL A 168 -5.43 -22.75 10.17
CA VAL A 168 -5.31 -21.54 9.33
C VAL A 168 -6.54 -21.33 8.46
N GLU A 169 -7.01 -22.39 7.80
CA GLU A 169 -8.21 -22.34 6.95
C GLU A 169 -9.43 -21.92 7.77
N ALA A 170 -9.62 -22.53 8.95
CA ALA A 170 -10.71 -22.18 9.85
C ALA A 170 -10.64 -20.73 10.34
N LEU A 171 -9.45 -20.24 10.71
CA LEU A 171 -9.23 -18.86 11.14
C LEU A 171 -9.49 -17.85 10.02
N ALA A 172 -9.08 -18.16 8.78
CA ALA A 172 -9.33 -17.32 7.62
C ALA A 172 -10.82 -17.27 7.28
N ASP A 173 -11.50 -18.42 7.29
CA ASP A 173 -12.94 -18.51 7.05
C ASP A 173 -13.75 -17.77 8.13
N GLU A 174 -13.36 -17.90 9.40
CA GLU A 174 -13.96 -17.15 10.50
C GLU A 174 -13.79 -15.63 10.30
N ALA A 175 -12.59 -15.20 9.92
CA ALA A 175 -12.32 -13.80 9.62
C ALA A 175 -13.27 -13.31 8.53
N LEU A 176 -13.34 -14.04 7.40
CA LEU A 176 -14.20 -13.72 6.25
C LEU A 176 -15.68 -13.68 6.61
N ALA A 177 -16.15 -14.61 7.44
CA ALA A 177 -17.54 -14.60 7.89
C ALA A 177 -17.84 -13.37 8.77
N GLU A 178 -16.87 -12.89 9.56
CA GLU A 178 -17.02 -11.64 10.32
C GLU A 178 -17.00 -10.41 9.40
N ILE A 179 -16.21 -10.42 8.32
CA ILE A 179 -16.26 -9.39 7.27
C ILE A 179 -17.69 -9.24 6.74
N GLU A 180 -18.31 -10.36 6.36
CA GLU A 180 -19.64 -10.38 5.75
C GLU A 180 -20.74 -9.91 6.72
N ARG A 181 -20.48 -9.95 8.03
CA ARG A 181 -21.39 -9.43 9.07
C ARG A 181 -21.24 -7.92 9.32
N GLN A 182 -20.26 -7.25 8.72
CA GLN A 182 -20.07 -5.81 8.91
C GLN A 182 -21.18 -4.99 8.23
N ALA A 183 -21.42 -3.79 8.77
CA ALA A 183 -22.45 -2.89 8.26
C ALA A 183 -22.21 -2.55 6.78
N ARG A 184 -23.28 -2.56 5.99
CA ARG A 184 -23.26 -2.11 4.59
C ARG A 184 -22.87 -0.63 4.54
N THR A 185 -22.10 -0.27 3.52
CA THR A 185 -21.67 1.10 3.23
C THR A 185 -21.81 1.35 1.74
N ASP A 186 -21.89 2.62 1.36
CA ASP A 186 -21.71 3.02 -0.03
C ASP A 186 -20.23 3.25 -0.34
N VAL A 187 -19.80 2.78 -1.50
CA VAL A 187 -18.41 2.81 -1.97
C VAL A 187 -18.30 3.72 -3.19
N LEU A 188 -17.33 4.63 -3.15
CA LEU A 188 -16.89 5.39 -4.32
C LEU A 188 -15.73 4.65 -4.97
N ILE A 189 -15.85 4.38 -6.27
CA ILE A 189 -14.77 3.80 -7.08
C ILE A 189 -14.16 4.94 -7.92
N ILE A 190 -12.84 5.07 -7.89
CA ILE A 190 -12.07 6.00 -8.73
C ILE A 190 -11.15 5.14 -9.60
N GLU A 191 -11.55 4.91 -10.85
CA GLU A 191 -10.87 3.97 -11.76
C GLU A 191 -11.28 4.34 -13.19
N ASP A 192 -10.29 4.54 -14.07
CA ASP A 192 -10.51 4.93 -15.46
C ASP A 192 -10.62 3.74 -16.41
N GLU A 193 -10.09 2.56 -16.03
CA GLU A 193 -10.21 1.34 -16.83
C GLU A 193 -11.59 0.69 -16.64
N PRO A 194 -12.50 0.69 -17.64
CA PRO A 194 -13.90 0.28 -17.44
C PRO A 194 -14.07 -1.18 -16.98
N ILE A 195 -13.21 -2.07 -17.50
CA ILE A 195 -13.26 -3.50 -17.14
C ILE A 195 -12.87 -3.70 -15.68
N ILE A 196 -11.86 -2.96 -15.20
CA ILE A 196 -11.41 -3.05 -13.82
C ILE A 196 -12.46 -2.43 -12.88
N ALA A 197 -13.02 -1.28 -13.25
CA ALA A 197 -14.10 -0.65 -12.50
C ALA A 197 -15.31 -1.60 -12.37
N MET A 198 -15.70 -2.29 -13.44
CA MET A 198 -16.78 -3.28 -13.44
C MET A 198 -16.51 -4.49 -12.54
N ASP A 199 -15.27 -5.02 -12.54
CA ASP A 199 -14.92 -6.16 -11.67
C ASP A 199 -14.92 -5.74 -10.19
N ILE A 200 -14.36 -4.57 -9.88
CA ILE A 200 -14.42 -3.99 -8.53
C ILE A 200 -15.88 -3.78 -8.11
N GLU A 201 -16.70 -3.17 -8.97
CA GLU A 201 -18.13 -2.92 -8.72
C GLU A 201 -18.88 -4.22 -8.42
N SER A 202 -18.64 -5.29 -9.19
CA SER A 202 -19.22 -6.61 -8.93
C SER A 202 -18.80 -7.15 -7.57
N ILE A 203 -17.50 -7.11 -7.24
CA ILE A 203 -16.99 -7.60 -5.96
C ILE A 203 -17.62 -6.82 -4.79
N VAL A 204 -17.67 -5.49 -4.88
CA VAL A 204 -18.25 -4.62 -3.86
C VAL A 204 -19.74 -4.95 -3.63
N ARG A 205 -20.50 -5.14 -4.71
CA ARG A 205 -21.92 -5.53 -4.62
C ARG A 205 -22.12 -6.93 -4.07
N ASP A 206 -21.28 -7.89 -4.43
CA ASP A 206 -21.33 -9.26 -3.92
C ASP A 206 -21.10 -9.31 -2.40
N LEU A 207 -20.35 -8.35 -1.85
CA LEU A 207 -20.18 -8.14 -0.41
C LEU A 207 -21.36 -7.44 0.26
N GLY A 208 -22.38 -7.04 -0.49
CA GLY A 208 -23.57 -6.36 -0.01
C GLY A 208 -23.42 -4.85 0.19
N HIS A 209 -22.32 -4.25 -0.27
CA HIS A 209 -22.11 -2.80 -0.25
C HIS A 209 -22.79 -2.12 -1.45
N GLY A 210 -23.14 -0.84 -1.27
CA GLY A 210 -23.67 0.01 -2.34
C GLY A 210 -22.55 0.71 -3.12
N ILE A 211 -22.89 1.25 -4.29
CA ILE A 211 -21.97 2.06 -5.11
C ILE A 211 -22.51 3.48 -5.11
N SER A 212 -21.78 4.41 -4.47
CA SER A 212 -22.14 5.83 -4.48
C SER A 212 -21.81 6.51 -5.80
N GLY A 213 -20.86 5.95 -6.55
CA GLY A 213 -20.47 6.45 -7.87
C GLY A 213 -19.19 5.78 -8.37
N ILE A 214 -18.95 5.95 -9.67
CA ILE A 214 -17.70 5.58 -10.34
C ILE A 214 -17.19 6.86 -11.00
N ALA A 215 -15.98 7.28 -10.66
CA ALA A 215 -15.32 8.45 -11.20
C ALA A 215 -14.08 8.05 -12.00
N VAL A 216 -13.87 8.66 -13.15
CA VAL A 216 -12.71 8.35 -14.02
C VAL A 216 -11.65 9.46 -14.03
N THR A 217 -11.95 10.60 -13.38
CA THR A 217 -11.03 11.73 -13.23
C THR A 217 -11.00 12.26 -11.80
N HIS A 218 -9.95 12.99 -11.45
CA HIS A 218 -9.84 13.71 -10.18
C HIS A 218 -11.07 14.58 -9.88
N ALA A 219 -11.51 15.39 -10.85
CA ALA A 219 -12.61 16.33 -10.65
C ALA A 219 -13.95 15.62 -10.38
N GLU A 220 -14.23 14.53 -11.09
CA GLU A 220 -15.42 13.70 -10.86
C GLU A 220 -15.37 13.02 -9.49
N ALA A 221 -14.20 12.51 -9.08
CA ALA A 221 -14.04 11.85 -7.80
C ALA A 221 -14.37 12.79 -6.63
N VAL A 222 -13.79 13.99 -6.63
CA VAL A 222 -14.04 15.00 -5.60
C VAL A 222 -15.51 15.44 -5.61
N ALA A 223 -16.10 15.69 -6.78
CA ALA A 223 -17.49 16.09 -6.89
C ALA A 223 -18.45 14.99 -6.38
N SER A 224 -18.21 13.74 -6.76
CA SER A 224 -19.01 12.59 -6.32
C SER A 224 -18.89 12.35 -4.82
N ALA A 225 -17.68 12.41 -4.27
CA ALA A 225 -17.44 12.26 -2.83
C ALA A 225 -18.17 13.33 -2.00
N ARG A 226 -18.13 14.59 -2.44
CA ARG A 226 -18.85 15.71 -1.79
C ARG A 226 -20.36 15.53 -1.83
N MET A 227 -20.88 15.03 -2.93
CA MET A 227 -22.31 14.83 -3.15
C MET A 227 -22.87 13.65 -2.37
N HIS A 228 -22.20 12.49 -2.41
CA HIS A 228 -22.75 11.24 -1.91
C HIS A 228 -22.19 10.81 -0.54
N ARG A 229 -21.09 11.42 -0.07
CA ARG A 229 -20.44 11.08 1.21
C ARG A 229 -20.24 9.57 1.39
N PRO A 230 -19.43 8.92 0.54
CA PRO A 230 -19.17 7.49 0.64
C PRO A 230 -18.59 7.12 2.01
N GLY A 231 -18.86 5.91 2.47
CA GLY A 231 -18.22 5.35 3.67
C GLY A 231 -16.97 4.53 3.36
N LEU A 232 -16.60 4.39 2.08
CA LEU A 232 -15.33 3.82 1.62
C LEU A 232 -14.96 4.36 0.23
N VAL A 233 -13.67 4.60 -0.01
CA VAL A 233 -13.14 4.93 -1.33
C VAL A 233 -12.18 3.84 -1.79
N LEU A 234 -12.39 3.33 -3.00
CA LEU A 234 -11.44 2.50 -3.74
C LEU A 234 -10.87 3.34 -4.88
N ALA A 235 -9.55 3.54 -4.92
CA ALA A 235 -8.94 4.47 -5.87
C ALA A 235 -7.75 3.86 -6.61
N ASP A 236 -7.71 3.98 -7.93
CA ASP A 236 -6.43 3.89 -8.65
C ASP A 236 -5.54 5.06 -8.24
N VAL A 237 -4.24 4.80 -8.26
CA VAL A 237 -3.18 5.78 -8.09
C VAL A 237 -3.02 6.67 -9.34
N HIS A 238 -3.18 6.12 -10.55
CA HIS A 238 -3.04 6.86 -11.82
C HIS A 238 -4.36 6.84 -12.59
N LEU A 239 -4.75 7.97 -13.20
CA LEU A 239 -6.00 8.11 -13.96
C LEU A 239 -5.74 8.58 -15.41
N ALA A 240 -6.74 8.42 -16.28
CA ALA A 240 -6.66 8.61 -17.74
C ALA A 240 -6.19 10.00 -18.22
N ASP A 241 -6.37 11.05 -17.42
CA ASP A 241 -6.02 12.43 -17.74
C ASP A 241 -4.63 12.84 -17.20
N ASP A 242 -3.78 11.86 -16.90
CA ASP A 242 -2.53 12.01 -16.15
C ASP A 242 -2.74 12.61 -14.74
N SER A 243 -3.98 12.66 -14.25
CA SER A 243 -4.27 13.07 -12.88
C SER A 243 -3.97 11.94 -11.89
N SER A 244 -3.75 12.36 -10.64
CA SER A 244 -3.38 11.48 -9.54
C SER A 244 -4.63 11.17 -8.71
N GLY A 245 -5.00 9.89 -8.65
CA GLY A 245 -6.06 9.47 -7.73
C GLY A 245 -5.65 9.62 -6.27
N VAL A 246 -4.34 9.65 -5.98
CA VAL A 246 -3.81 10.03 -4.65
C VAL A 246 -4.16 11.47 -4.31
N ASP A 247 -4.04 12.39 -5.27
CA ASP A 247 -4.36 13.82 -5.05
C ASP A 247 -5.87 14.00 -4.86
N ALA A 248 -6.68 13.27 -5.65
CA ALA A 248 -8.14 13.27 -5.51
C ALA A 248 -8.56 12.81 -4.12
N VAL A 249 -7.96 11.71 -3.64
CA VAL A 249 -8.18 11.19 -2.29
C VAL A 249 -7.74 12.20 -1.23
N GLN A 250 -6.58 12.86 -1.38
CA GLN A 250 -6.12 13.86 -0.43
C GLN A 250 -7.10 15.04 -0.32
N GLU A 251 -7.65 15.51 -1.44
CA GLU A 251 -8.68 16.55 -1.42
C GLU A 251 -9.97 16.06 -0.75
N ILE A 252 -10.41 14.82 -1.01
CA ILE A 252 -11.58 14.23 -0.35
C ILE A 252 -11.38 14.15 1.17
N LEU A 253 -10.20 13.70 1.61
CA LEU A 253 -9.86 13.54 3.03
C LEU A 253 -9.73 14.87 3.77
N ALA A 254 -9.45 15.97 3.05
CA ALA A 254 -9.46 17.32 3.64
C ALA A 254 -10.88 17.77 4.02
N ASP A 255 -11.91 17.26 3.34
CA ASP A 255 -13.30 17.62 3.58
C ASP A 255 -13.98 16.72 4.64
N PHE A 256 -13.61 15.44 4.71
CA PHE A 256 -14.12 14.49 5.72
C PHE A 256 -13.26 13.23 5.82
N SER A 257 -13.34 12.56 6.98
CA SER A 257 -12.70 11.26 7.17
C SER A 257 -13.50 10.16 6.49
N VAL A 258 -12.84 9.38 5.64
CA VAL A 258 -13.36 8.17 4.99
C VAL A 258 -12.21 7.17 4.84
N PRO A 259 -12.41 5.86 5.04
CA PRO A 259 -11.37 4.88 4.76
C PRO A 259 -11.09 4.83 3.25
N VAL A 260 -9.82 4.63 2.90
CA VAL A 260 -9.37 4.59 1.51
C VAL A 260 -8.48 3.38 1.28
N ILE A 261 -8.73 2.69 0.17
CA ILE A 261 -7.90 1.61 -0.33
C ILE A 261 -7.42 1.99 -1.72
N PHE A 262 -6.11 1.96 -1.93
CA PHE A 262 -5.54 2.20 -3.24
C PHE A 262 -5.35 0.89 -4.00
N ILE A 263 -5.56 0.94 -5.31
CA ILE A 263 -5.38 -0.18 -6.24
C ILE A 263 -4.36 0.26 -7.29
N THR A 264 -3.31 -0.53 -7.54
CA THR A 264 -2.25 -0.11 -8.47
C THR A 264 -1.46 -1.26 -9.08
N ALA A 265 -0.96 -1.07 -10.30
CA ALA A 265 0.00 -1.99 -10.92
C ALA A 265 1.44 -1.87 -10.34
N PHE A 266 1.76 -0.78 -9.62
CA PHE A 266 3.12 -0.51 -9.13
C PHE A 266 3.17 -0.24 -7.62
N PRO A 267 2.79 -1.22 -6.78
CA PRO A 267 2.64 -1.03 -5.34
C PRO A 267 3.92 -0.58 -4.63
N GLN A 268 5.09 -1.00 -5.13
CA GLN A 268 6.41 -0.67 -4.59
C GLN A 268 6.70 0.84 -4.52
N ARG A 269 6.03 1.66 -5.35
CA ARG A 269 6.18 3.13 -5.31
C ARG A 269 5.48 3.79 -4.11
N LEU A 270 4.60 3.05 -3.45
CA LEU A 270 3.78 3.47 -2.31
C LEU A 270 4.03 2.60 -1.05
N LEU A 271 5.12 1.84 -1.08
CA LEU A 271 5.57 0.98 0.01
C LEU A 271 7.07 1.24 0.29
N THR A 272 7.52 2.48 0.16
CA THR A 272 8.93 2.85 0.45
C THR A 272 9.13 3.04 1.94
N GLY A 273 8.12 3.55 2.66
CA GLY A 273 8.19 3.93 4.07
C GLY A 273 8.96 5.22 4.33
N GLU A 274 9.23 6.02 3.30
CA GLU A 274 10.06 7.25 3.39
C GLU A 274 9.22 8.53 3.37
N ARG A 275 7.93 8.43 3.03
CA ARG A 275 7.00 9.54 2.86
C ARG A 275 5.59 9.12 3.30
N PRO A 276 4.63 10.03 3.43
CA PRO A 276 3.23 9.66 3.62
C PRO A 276 2.76 8.75 2.48
N GLU A 277 2.26 7.57 2.83
CA GLU A 277 1.82 6.52 1.91
C GLU A 277 0.55 5.85 2.45
N PRO A 278 -0.26 5.22 1.58
CA PRO A 278 -1.47 4.55 2.02
C PRO A 278 -1.23 3.39 3.00
N ALA A 279 -2.17 3.22 3.92
CA ALA A 279 -2.21 2.07 4.83
C ALA A 279 -2.71 0.81 4.13
N PHE A 280 -3.68 0.93 3.21
CA PHE A 280 -4.27 -0.20 2.48
C PHE A 280 -3.98 -0.06 0.98
N LEU A 281 -3.39 -1.10 0.39
CA LEU A 281 -2.95 -1.13 -0.98
C LEU A 281 -3.17 -2.51 -1.61
N ILE A 282 -3.76 -2.53 -2.80
CA ILE A 282 -4.02 -3.73 -3.59
C ILE A 282 -3.22 -3.66 -4.89
N THR A 283 -2.64 -4.78 -5.29
CA THR A 283 -1.87 -4.87 -6.53
C THR A 283 -2.75 -5.36 -7.68
N LYS A 284 -2.68 -4.70 -8.84
CA LYS A 284 -3.24 -5.19 -10.12
C LYS A 284 -2.26 -6.20 -10.77
N PRO A 285 -2.75 -7.29 -11.39
CA PRO A 285 -4.11 -7.82 -11.29
C PRO A 285 -4.39 -8.37 -9.88
N PHE A 286 -5.62 -8.25 -9.41
CA PHE A 286 -6.02 -8.65 -8.06
C PHE A 286 -6.89 -9.90 -8.06
N GLN A 287 -6.89 -10.60 -6.92
CA GLN A 287 -7.87 -11.65 -6.64
C GLN A 287 -9.06 -11.04 -5.90
N ARG A 288 -10.26 -11.59 -6.10
CA ARG A 288 -11.49 -11.16 -5.40
C ARG A 288 -11.33 -11.20 -3.88
N SER A 289 -10.65 -12.23 -3.37
CA SER A 289 -10.33 -12.41 -1.95
C SER A 289 -9.49 -11.26 -1.38
N THR A 290 -8.55 -10.72 -2.15
CA THR A 290 -7.70 -9.59 -1.75
C THR A 290 -8.53 -8.32 -1.59
N ILE A 291 -9.45 -8.03 -2.53
CA ILE A 291 -10.37 -6.89 -2.41
C ILE A 291 -11.28 -7.04 -1.19
N ARG A 292 -11.94 -8.20 -1.02
CA ARG A 292 -12.79 -8.48 0.14
C ARG A 292 -12.07 -8.26 1.46
N THR A 293 -10.84 -8.76 1.55
CA THR A 293 -10.00 -8.62 2.74
C THR A 293 -9.69 -7.16 3.01
N ALA A 294 -9.19 -6.42 2.02
CA ALA A 294 -8.82 -5.02 2.17
C ALA A 294 -10.01 -4.14 2.58
N ILE A 295 -11.18 -4.33 1.93
CA ILE A 295 -12.43 -3.62 2.26
C ILE A 295 -12.77 -3.79 3.73
N SER A 296 -12.77 -5.03 4.23
CA SER A 296 -13.11 -5.25 5.63
C SER A 296 -12.11 -4.67 6.60
N GLN A 297 -10.81 -4.77 6.29
CA GLN A 297 -9.80 -4.18 7.16
C GLN A 297 -10.00 -2.67 7.25
N ALA A 298 -10.20 -2.02 6.11
CA ALA A 298 -10.40 -0.58 6.07
C ALA A 298 -11.64 -0.13 6.85
N LEU A 299 -12.77 -0.84 6.70
CA LEU A 299 -14.01 -0.56 7.43
C LEU A 299 -13.87 -0.84 8.93
N PHE A 300 -13.20 -1.93 9.30
CA PHE A 300 -12.94 -2.29 10.70
C PHE A 300 -12.15 -1.20 11.43
N PHE A 301 -11.03 -0.74 10.85
CA PHE A 301 -10.18 0.25 11.51
C PHE A 301 -10.83 1.63 11.55
N HIS A 302 -11.65 1.96 10.56
CA HIS A 302 -12.38 3.22 10.57
C HIS A 302 -13.43 3.27 11.70
N GLN A 303 -14.19 2.19 11.90
CA GLN A 303 -15.15 2.10 13.02
C GLN A 303 -14.48 2.18 14.38
N ALA A 304 -13.29 1.57 14.54
CA ALA A 304 -12.52 1.63 15.78
C ALA A 304 -11.95 3.03 16.08
N ALA A 305 -11.78 3.88 15.06
CA ALA A 305 -11.23 5.23 15.20
C ALA A 305 -12.29 6.31 15.45
N LEU A 306 -13.58 6.03 15.22
CA LEU A 306 -14.67 6.96 15.50
C LEU A 306 -14.99 6.96 17.01
N PRO A 307 -15.03 8.13 17.69
CA PRO A 307 -15.46 8.19 19.09
C PRO A 307 -16.93 7.76 19.20
N ALA A 308 -17.21 6.94 20.22
CA ALA A 308 -18.54 6.40 20.54
C ALA A 308 -19.57 7.47 20.93
#